data_AF-A0AAI8YBT5-F1
#
_entry.id   AF-A0AAI8YBT5-F1
#
_cell.length_a   1.000
_cell.length_b   1.000
_cell.length_c   1.000
_cell.angle_alpha   90.00
_cell.angle_beta   90.00
_cell.angle_gamma   90.00
#
_symmetry.space_group_name_H-M   'P 1'
#
loop_
_entity.id
_entity.type
_entity.pdbx_description
1 polymer ?
#
loop_
_entity_poly.entity_id
_entity_poly.type
_entity_poly.pdbx_seq_one_letter_code
_entity_poly.pdbx_strand_id
1 'polypeptide(L)'
;MRGTFRKNLFVVPKSVEYVKFDLINRRKTGAGVGNYEKISIPSIKDVMAGEYAFSPCPPSIGSVPIQSHLFMHSFIDPGDHIGQKSVMRLPKKVGKKLICRGPLDHDTALLYGWGIYIVEELNEEAVAYFLTVVMVIILAVTMPWSSVKQDTQGGMGIGQFALAFTALFLTMGLISMKIMMA
;
A
#
# COMPACT_ATOMS: atom_id res chain seq x y z
N MET A 1 6.85 -12.15 -8.18
CA MET A 1 7.15 -11.01 -7.31
C MET A 1 7.14 -11.51 -5.87
N ARG A 2 8.31 -11.76 -5.28
CA ARG A 2 8.46 -12.12 -3.86
C ARG A 2 9.12 -10.94 -3.18
N GLY A 3 8.32 -9.94 -2.85
CA GLY A 3 8.71 -8.92 -1.88
C GLY A 3 8.50 -9.52 -0.50
N THR A 4 9.53 -9.50 0.33
CA THR A 4 9.45 -9.85 1.75
C THR A 4 8.54 -8.80 2.41
N PHE A 5 7.22 -9.01 2.33
CA PHE A 5 6.24 -8.25 3.11
C PHE A 5 6.61 -8.49 4.56
N ARG A 6 7.37 -7.57 5.17
CA ARG A 6 7.30 -7.39 6.61
C ARG A 6 5.82 -7.13 6.87
N LYS A 7 5.12 -8.13 7.39
CA LYS A 7 3.69 -8.08 7.66
C LYS A 7 3.45 -6.96 8.67
N ASN A 8 3.23 -5.75 8.17
CA ASN A 8 2.90 -4.62 9.00
C ASN A 8 1.43 -4.79 9.39
N LEU A 9 1.16 -5.20 10.63
CA LEU A 9 -0.18 -5.57 11.08
C LEU A 9 -1.19 -4.42 10.92
N PHE A 10 -0.68 -3.19 10.98
CA PHE A 10 -1.47 -1.96 10.89
C PHE A 10 -1.61 -1.41 9.48
N VAL A 11 -0.99 -2.03 8.47
CA VAL A 11 -1.08 -1.54 7.08
C VAL A 11 -1.61 -2.66 6.20
N VAL A 12 -2.70 -2.38 5.49
CA VAL A 12 -3.35 -3.32 4.60
C VAL A 12 -3.50 -2.72 3.21
N PRO A 13 -3.33 -3.52 2.14
CA PRO A 13 -3.63 -3.06 0.79
C PRO A 13 -5.15 -2.88 0.66
N LYS A 14 -5.60 -1.69 0.26
CA LYS A 14 -7.04 -1.38 0.15
C LYS A 14 -7.50 -1.21 -1.28
N SER A 15 -6.68 -0.58 -2.12
CA SER A 15 -7.03 -0.40 -3.53
C SER A 15 -5.81 -0.50 -4.45
N VAL A 16 -6.08 -0.59 -5.75
CA VAL A 16 -5.06 -0.58 -6.80
C VAL A 16 -5.37 0.52 -7.80
N GLU A 17 -4.34 1.25 -8.20
CA GLU A 17 -4.38 2.23 -9.28
C GLU A 17 -3.54 1.75 -10.46
N TYR A 18 -4.01 1.95 -11.69
CA TYR A 18 -3.18 1.75 -12.89
C TYR A 18 -2.35 2.99 -13.10
N VAL A 19 -1.04 2.83 -13.26
CA VAL A 19 -0.13 3.96 -13.36
C VAL A 19 0.79 3.84 -14.56
N LYS A 20 1.06 4.97 -15.20
CA LYS A 20 2.20 5.14 -16.10
C LYS A 20 3.33 5.73 -15.29
N PHE A 21 4.49 5.11 -15.27
CA PHE A 21 5.59 5.50 -14.42
C PHE A 21 6.89 5.61 -15.20
N ASP A 22 7.74 6.55 -14.78
CA ASP A 22 9.09 6.69 -15.28
C ASP A 22 10.06 5.93 -14.38
N LEU A 23 11.12 5.40 -14.97
CA LEU A 23 12.19 4.76 -14.23
C LEU A 23 13.40 5.69 -14.14
N ILE A 24 13.87 5.90 -12.92
CA ILE A 24 15.02 6.72 -12.61
C ILE A 24 16.11 5.88 -11.95
N ASN A 25 17.37 6.23 -12.19
CA ASN A 25 18.50 5.59 -11.52
C ASN A 25 19.08 6.56 -10.49
N ARG A 26 18.88 6.26 -9.19
CA ARG A 26 19.38 7.09 -8.09
C ARG A 26 20.77 6.59 -7.67
N ARG A 27 21.73 7.50 -7.48
CA ARG A 27 23.13 7.14 -7.15
C ARG A 27 23.27 6.27 -5.89
N LYS A 28 22.43 6.51 -4.86
CA LYS A 28 22.51 5.81 -3.57
C LYS A 28 21.66 4.54 -3.50
N THR A 29 20.44 4.57 -4.05
CA THR A 29 19.45 3.49 -3.90
C THR A 29 19.26 2.65 -5.17
N GLY A 30 19.94 3.01 -6.28
CA GLY A 30 19.84 2.32 -7.56
C GLY A 30 18.58 2.68 -8.36
N ALA A 31 18.18 1.78 -9.25
CA ALA A 31 17.00 1.93 -10.09
C ALA A 31 15.71 1.93 -9.26
N GLY A 32 14.85 2.91 -9.51
CA GLY A 32 13.56 3.05 -8.83
C GLY A 32 12.54 3.76 -9.71
N VAL A 33 11.32 3.82 -9.21
CA VAL A 33 10.25 4.59 -9.85
C VAL A 33 10.46 6.09 -9.58
N GLY A 34 10.33 6.89 -10.63
CA GLY A 34 10.34 8.35 -10.59
C GLY A 34 8.93 8.89 -10.46
N ASN A 35 8.54 9.75 -11.39
CA ASN A 35 7.17 10.27 -11.46
C ASN A 35 6.22 9.23 -12.02
N TYR A 36 4.95 9.36 -11.66
CA TYR A 36 3.90 8.53 -12.23
C TYR A 36 2.60 9.31 -12.44
N GLU A 37 1.85 8.90 -13.46
CA GLU A 37 0.53 9.38 -13.81
C GLU A 37 -0.50 8.32 -13.42
N LYS A 38 -1.59 8.75 -12.76
CA LYS A 38 -2.66 7.88 -12.27
C LYS A 38 -3.70 7.57 -13.36
N ILE A 39 -4.34 6.42 -13.25
CA ILE A 39 -5.41 5.93 -14.14
C ILE A 39 -4.94 5.90 -15.60
N SER A 40 -3.75 5.36 -15.83
CA SER A 40 -3.16 5.27 -17.16
C SER A 40 -2.92 3.81 -17.56
N ILE A 41 -3.28 3.47 -18.79
CA ILE A 41 -3.03 2.17 -19.43
C ILE A 41 -2.36 2.37 -20.79
N PRO A 42 -1.64 1.36 -21.33
CA PRO A 42 -1.02 1.48 -22.65
C PRO A 42 -2.06 1.81 -23.72
N SER A 43 -1.70 2.67 -24.67
CA SER A 43 -2.57 2.99 -25.79
C SER A 43 -2.71 1.80 -26.73
N ILE A 44 -3.79 1.77 -27.51
CA ILE A 44 -3.98 0.77 -28.58
C ILE A 44 -2.78 0.78 -29.54
N LYS A 45 -2.19 1.95 -29.79
CA LYS A 45 -0.99 2.08 -30.65
C LYS A 45 0.19 1.28 -30.10
N ASP A 46 0.43 1.33 -28.79
CA ASP A 46 1.55 0.66 -28.11
C ASP A 46 1.36 -0.86 -28.11
N VAL A 47 0.10 -1.31 -28.02
CA VAL A 47 -0.24 -2.74 -28.11
C VAL A 47 -0.11 -3.26 -29.54
N MET A 48 -0.59 -2.49 -30.53
CA MET A 48 -0.45 -2.85 -31.95
C MET A 48 1.01 -2.82 -32.42
N ALA A 49 1.83 -1.94 -31.85
CA ALA A 49 3.28 -1.93 -32.06
C ALA A 49 4.01 -3.12 -31.40
N GLY A 50 3.29 -3.96 -30.63
CA GLY A 50 3.85 -5.12 -29.95
C GLY A 50 4.73 -4.77 -28.75
N GLU A 51 4.67 -3.53 -28.24
CA GLU A 51 5.45 -3.12 -27.07
C GLU A 51 4.81 -3.55 -25.75
N TYR A 52 3.47 -3.67 -25.75
CA TYR A 52 2.68 -4.12 -24.62
C TYR A 52 1.67 -5.18 -25.03
N ALA A 53 1.33 -6.07 -24.10
CA ALA A 53 0.26 -7.03 -24.26
C ALA A 53 -0.64 -7.03 -23.03
N PHE A 54 -1.94 -6.98 -23.28
CA PHE A 54 -2.99 -7.28 -22.31
C PHE A 54 -4.24 -7.77 -23.05
N SER A 55 -5.08 -8.56 -22.37
CA SER A 55 -6.29 -9.13 -22.97
C SER A 55 -7.50 -8.94 -22.05
N PRO A 56 -8.62 -8.38 -22.52
CA PRO A 56 -8.86 -7.85 -23.87
C PRO A 56 -8.18 -6.49 -24.10
N CYS A 57 -7.72 -6.21 -25.32
CA CYS A 57 -7.24 -4.90 -25.76
C CYS A 57 -8.03 -4.42 -26.99
N PRO A 58 -8.69 -3.24 -26.93
CA PRO A 58 -8.92 -2.42 -25.73
C PRO A 58 -9.76 -3.17 -24.67
N PRO A 59 -9.80 -2.70 -23.42
CA PRO A 59 -10.67 -3.29 -22.40
C PRO A 59 -12.11 -3.36 -22.90
N SER A 60 -12.78 -4.50 -22.72
CA SER A 60 -14.14 -4.71 -23.22
C SER A 60 -15.18 -3.93 -22.41
N ILE A 61 -14.88 -3.61 -21.16
CA ILE A 61 -15.78 -2.92 -20.22
C ILE A 61 -14.97 -1.88 -19.45
N GLY A 62 -15.37 -0.61 -19.55
CA GLY A 62 -14.76 0.51 -18.83
C GLY A 62 -13.41 0.96 -19.39
N SER A 63 -12.74 1.85 -18.65
CA SER A 63 -11.45 2.43 -19.03
C SER A 63 -10.23 1.62 -18.55
N VAL A 64 -10.43 0.63 -17.67
CA VAL A 64 -9.36 -0.18 -17.08
C VAL A 64 -9.65 -1.68 -17.22
N PRO A 65 -8.61 -2.54 -17.38
CA PRO A 65 -8.81 -3.98 -17.59
C PRO A 65 -9.52 -4.72 -16.44
N ILE A 66 -9.30 -4.29 -15.20
CA ILE A 66 -9.94 -4.81 -14.00
C ILE A 66 -10.19 -3.64 -13.05
N GLN A 67 -11.42 -3.50 -12.56
CA GLN A 67 -11.74 -2.50 -11.54
C GLN A 67 -11.00 -2.79 -10.23
N SER A 68 -10.60 -1.73 -9.51
CA SER A 68 -9.74 -1.82 -8.33
C SER A 68 -10.30 -2.75 -7.24
N HIS A 69 -11.61 -2.72 -6.98
CA HIS A 69 -12.23 -3.56 -5.95
C HIS A 69 -12.20 -5.06 -6.32
N LEU A 70 -12.45 -5.41 -7.58
CA LEU A 70 -12.39 -6.79 -8.07
C LEU A 70 -10.95 -7.32 -8.05
N PHE A 71 -10.00 -6.46 -8.46
CA PHE A 71 -8.58 -6.79 -8.38
C PHE A 71 -8.18 -7.07 -6.93
N MET A 72 -8.60 -6.21 -5.99
CA MET A 72 -8.23 -6.34 -4.60
C MET A 72 -8.87 -7.55 -3.93
N HIS A 73 -10.12 -7.87 -4.25
CA HIS A 73 -10.76 -9.11 -3.80
C HIS A 73 -9.93 -10.33 -4.23
N SER A 74 -9.54 -10.39 -5.51
CA SER A 74 -8.69 -11.47 -6.04
C SER A 74 -7.28 -11.50 -5.43
N PHE A 75 -6.78 -10.35 -4.94
CA PHE A 75 -5.45 -10.22 -4.35
C PHE A 75 -5.42 -10.63 -2.88
N ILE A 76 -6.44 -10.25 -2.10
CA ILE A 76 -6.54 -10.51 -0.66
C ILE A 76 -7.08 -11.92 -0.39
N ASP A 77 -8.14 -12.31 -1.10
CA ASP A 77 -8.79 -13.61 -0.96
C ASP A 77 -8.80 -14.32 -2.32
N PRO A 78 -7.69 -14.98 -2.68
CA PRO A 78 -7.58 -15.61 -3.99
C PRO A 78 -8.57 -16.76 -4.21
N GLY A 79 -9.15 -17.35 -3.15
CA GLY A 79 -10.19 -18.40 -3.22
C GLY A 79 -10.02 -19.43 -4.34
N ASP A 80 -11.12 -19.77 -5.01
CA ASP A 80 -11.19 -20.57 -6.25
C ASP A 80 -10.83 -19.76 -7.53
N HIS A 81 -10.53 -18.47 -7.37
CA HIS A 81 -10.15 -17.59 -8.46
C HIS A 81 -8.65 -17.69 -8.67
N ILE A 82 -8.17 -18.84 -9.15
CA ILE A 82 -6.78 -19.06 -9.58
C ILE A 82 -6.51 -18.25 -10.87
N GLY A 83 -6.41 -16.94 -10.70
CA GLY A 83 -5.23 -16.11 -10.94
C GLY A 83 -4.84 -15.82 -12.38
N GLN A 84 -5.07 -16.74 -13.31
CA GLN A 84 -4.47 -16.60 -14.64
C GLN A 84 -5.15 -15.50 -15.45
N LYS A 85 -6.49 -15.43 -15.41
CA LYS A 85 -7.26 -14.43 -16.16
C LYS A 85 -6.99 -13.00 -15.66
N SER A 86 -6.88 -12.80 -14.34
CA SER A 86 -6.61 -11.48 -13.77
C SER A 86 -5.20 -11.00 -14.11
N VAL A 87 -4.21 -11.90 -14.07
CA VAL A 87 -2.82 -11.58 -14.44
C VAL A 87 -2.64 -11.41 -15.96
N MET A 88 -3.48 -12.04 -16.80
CA MET A 88 -3.47 -11.86 -18.26
C MET A 88 -4.08 -10.51 -18.71
N ARG A 89 -4.98 -9.95 -17.92
CA ARG A 89 -5.60 -8.64 -18.15
C ARG A 89 -4.69 -7.47 -17.81
N LEU A 90 -3.66 -7.68 -16.98
CA LEU A 90 -2.72 -6.63 -16.62
C LEU A 90 -1.80 -6.28 -17.80
N PRO A 91 -1.53 -4.98 -18.03
CA PRO A 91 -0.50 -4.53 -18.97
C PRO A 91 0.85 -5.19 -18.71
N LYS A 92 1.39 -5.88 -19.71
CA LYS A 92 2.73 -6.47 -19.68
C LYS A 92 3.58 -5.91 -20.79
N LYS A 93 4.78 -5.44 -20.47
CA LYS A 93 5.76 -5.05 -21.49
C LYS A 93 6.27 -6.30 -22.22
N VAL A 94 6.33 -6.23 -23.55
CA VAL A 94 6.74 -7.32 -24.43
C VAL A 94 8.07 -6.97 -25.12
N GLY A 95 8.87 -7.98 -25.44
CA GLY A 95 10.10 -7.85 -26.22
C GLY A 95 11.29 -7.22 -25.48
N LYS A 96 11.07 -6.36 -24.49
CA LYS A 96 12.13 -5.70 -23.71
C LYS A 96 11.77 -5.59 -22.24
N LYS A 97 12.71 -5.96 -21.37
CA LYS A 97 12.62 -5.66 -19.94
C LYS A 97 12.87 -4.16 -19.74
N LEU A 98 12.09 -3.53 -18.87
CA LEU A 98 12.40 -2.20 -18.36
C LEU A 98 13.65 -2.28 -17.48
N ILE A 99 14.78 -1.75 -17.97
CA ILE A 99 16.06 -1.74 -17.25
C ILE A 99 16.64 -0.32 -17.32
N CYS A 100 16.87 0.31 -16.17
CA CYS A 100 17.73 1.49 -16.08
C CYS A 100 19.19 1.05 -16.28
N ARG A 101 19.78 1.35 -17.44
CA ARG A 101 21.21 1.13 -17.68
C ARG A 101 21.96 2.45 -17.55
N GLY A 102 22.90 2.50 -16.61
CA GLY A 102 23.93 3.54 -16.51
C GLY A 102 23.56 4.79 -15.70
N PRO A 103 24.56 5.61 -15.33
CA PRO A 103 24.34 7.01 -14.94
C PRO A 103 23.75 7.76 -16.15
N LEU A 104 22.91 8.75 -15.88
CA LEU A 104 22.26 9.62 -16.89
C LEU A 104 23.30 10.37 -17.71
N ASP A 105 23.93 9.70 -18.68
CA ASP A 105 24.67 10.36 -19.75
C ASP A 105 23.70 10.66 -20.89
N HIS A 106 23.19 11.87 -20.79
CA HIS A 106 22.91 12.84 -21.84
C HIS A 106 21.94 12.56 -23.01
N ASP A 107 21.46 11.34 -23.29
CA ASP A 107 20.60 11.18 -24.49
C ASP A 107 19.63 10.00 -24.51
N THR A 108 19.15 9.54 -23.36
CA THR A 108 18.22 8.41 -23.30
C THR A 108 16.83 8.87 -22.88
N ALA A 109 15.90 8.84 -23.83
CA ALA A 109 14.48 9.04 -23.64
C ALA A 109 14.01 8.39 -22.32
N LEU A 110 13.27 9.16 -21.51
CA LEU A 110 12.68 8.70 -20.25
C LEU A 110 12.10 7.29 -20.44
N LEU A 111 12.69 6.30 -19.75
CA LEU A 111 12.17 4.93 -19.79
C LEU A 111 10.88 4.91 -18.97
N TYR A 112 9.75 5.04 -19.65
CA TYR A 112 8.43 4.90 -19.05
C TYR A 112 7.85 3.50 -19.28
N GLY A 113 6.90 3.16 -18.43
CA GLY A 113 6.06 1.98 -18.61
C GLY A 113 4.77 2.04 -17.82
N TRP A 114 3.96 1.00 -17.94
CA TRP A 114 2.69 0.88 -17.23
C TRP A 114 2.73 -0.25 -16.22
N GLY A 115 2.00 -0.08 -15.13
CA GLY A 115 1.90 -1.06 -14.06
C GLY A 115 0.74 -0.78 -13.13
N ILE A 116 0.78 -1.47 -12.00
CA ILE A 116 -0.19 -1.32 -10.91
C ILE A 116 0.52 -0.73 -9.70
N TYR A 117 -0.11 0.26 -9.08
CA TYR A 117 0.27 0.85 -7.81
C TYR A 117 -0.72 0.38 -6.75
N ILE A 118 -0.23 -0.34 -5.73
CA ILE A 118 -1.07 -0.80 -4.62
C ILE A 118 -1.12 0.33 -3.60
N VAL A 119 -2.32 0.85 -3.35
CA VAL A 119 -2.58 1.84 -2.32
C VAL A 119 -2.78 1.10 -1.01
N GLU A 120 -1.82 1.30 -0.13
CA GLU A 120 -1.83 0.79 1.23
C GLU A 120 -2.50 1.81 2.16
N GLU A 121 -3.35 1.33 3.07
CA GLU A 121 -4.01 2.15 4.08
C GLU A 121 -3.87 1.53 5.46
N LEU A 122 -4.18 2.34 6.47
CA LEU A 122 -4.21 1.89 7.85
C LEU A 122 -5.34 0.86 8.04
N ASN A 123 -5.03 -0.24 8.71
CA ASN A 123 -6.03 -1.20 9.16
C ASN A 123 -6.78 -0.64 10.37
N GLU A 124 -7.88 0.05 10.11
CA GLU A 124 -8.72 0.68 11.14
C GLU A 124 -9.23 -0.34 12.17
N GLU A 125 -9.56 -1.57 11.76
CA GLU A 125 -10.00 -2.63 12.66
C GLU A 125 -8.88 -3.06 13.61
N ALA A 126 -7.66 -3.27 13.09
CA ALA A 126 -6.51 -3.63 13.91
C ALA A 126 -6.15 -2.52 14.91
N VAL A 127 -6.25 -1.25 14.49
CA VAL A 127 -6.03 -0.09 15.37
C VAL A 127 -7.11 0.00 16.44
N ALA A 128 -8.38 -0.17 16.07
CA ALA A 128 -9.50 -0.18 17.02
C ALA A 128 -9.33 -1.31 18.05
N TYR A 129 -9.03 -2.52 17.60
CA TYR A 129 -8.78 -3.67 18.48
C TYR A 129 -7.61 -3.42 19.44
N PHE A 130 -6.50 -2.88 18.93
CA PHE A 130 -5.35 -2.51 19.76
C PHE A 130 -5.74 -1.49 20.85
N LEU A 131 -6.49 -0.44 20.49
CA LEU A 131 -6.96 0.56 21.45
C LEU A 131 -7.90 -0.04 22.50
N THR A 132 -8.79 -0.94 22.10
CA THR A 132 -9.68 -1.66 23.04
C THR A 132 -8.86 -2.48 24.04
N VAL A 133 -7.87 -3.24 23.58
CA VAL A 133 -7.00 -4.04 24.46
C VAL A 133 -6.25 -3.14 25.45
N VAL A 134 -5.68 -2.03 24.97
CA VAL A 134 -4.97 -1.08 25.85
C VAL A 134 -5.92 -0.47 26.89
N MET A 135 -7.13 -0.11 26.50
CA MET A 135 -8.14 0.41 27.44
C MET A 135 -8.49 -0.61 28.53
N VAL A 136 -8.68 -1.87 28.17
CA VAL A 136 -8.94 -2.95 29.14
C VAL A 136 -7.77 -3.12 30.09
N ILE A 137 -6.52 -3.07 29.61
CA ILE A 137 -5.32 -3.16 30.45
C ILE A 137 -5.25 -1.97 31.42
N ILE A 138 -5.48 -0.75 30.94
CA ILE A 138 -5.46 0.45 31.78
C ILE A 138 -6.51 0.31 32.89
N LEU A 139 -7.75 -0.08 32.56
CA LEU A 139 -8.81 -0.30 33.54
C LEU A 139 -8.44 -1.40 34.56
N ALA A 140 -7.87 -2.50 34.09
CA ALA A 140 -7.43 -3.61 34.93
C ALA A 140 -6.30 -3.22 35.90
N VAL A 141 -5.53 -2.17 35.61
CA VAL A 141 -4.49 -1.64 36.51
C VAL A 141 -5.06 -0.57 37.44
N THR A 142 -5.86 0.36 36.92
CA THR A 142 -6.34 1.51 37.68
C THR A 142 -7.43 1.16 38.69
N MET A 143 -8.34 0.23 38.35
CA MET A 143 -9.41 -0.19 39.26
C MET A 143 -8.88 -0.87 40.53
N PRO A 144 -7.99 -1.88 40.46
CA PRO A 144 -7.41 -2.47 41.66
C PRO A 144 -6.57 -1.47 42.45
N TRP A 145 -5.77 -0.63 41.77
CA TRP A 145 -4.97 0.39 42.44
C TRP A 145 -5.84 1.35 43.26
N SER A 146 -6.90 1.86 42.64
CA SER A 146 -7.85 2.76 43.30
C SER A 146 -8.55 2.09 44.48
N SER A 147 -8.94 0.81 44.33
CA SER A 147 -9.60 0.03 45.39
C SER A 147 -8.69 -0.20 46.59
N VAL A 148 -7.41 -0.51 46.37
CA VAL A 148 -6.42 -0.73 47.44
C VAL A 148 -6.06 0.58 48.16
N LYS A 149 -5.92 1.67 47.41
CA LYS A 149 -5.54 2.97 47.98
C LYS A 149 -6.72 3.78 48.52
N GLN A 150 -7.95 3.34 48.27
CA GLN A 150 -9.18 4.10 48.57
C GLN A 150 -9.12 5.52 47.99
N ASP A 151 -8.39 5.68 46.89
CA ASP A 151 -8.15 6.96 46.22
C ASP A 151 -8.61 6.84 44.76
N THR A 152 -9.78 7.40 44.50
CA THR A 152 -10.39 7.45 43.16
C THR A 152 -9.72 8.47 42.28
N GLN A 153 -9.25 9.59 42.84
CA GLN A 153 -8.63 10.66 42.07
C GLN A 153 -7.26 10.24 41.54
N GLY A 154 -6.43 9.62 42.38
CA GLY A 154 -5.12 9.09 41.98
C GLY A 154 -5.22 7.97 40.94
N GLY A 155 -6.15 7.03 41.12
CA GLY A 155 -6.38 5.95 40.16
C GLY A 155 -6.83 6.45 38.78
N MET A 156 -7.75 7.42 38.76
CA MET A 156 -8.19 8.05 37.52
C MET A 156 -7.07 8.86 36.87
N GLY A 157 -6.24 9.56 37.65
CA GLY A 157 -5.08 10.30 37.14
C GLY A 157 -4.06 9.41 36.44
N ILE A 158 -3.74 8.24 37.00
CA ILE A 158 -2.86 7.25 36.37
C ILE A 158 -3.46 6.75 35.05
N GLY A 159 -4.77 6.46 35.04
CA GLY A 159 -5.47 6.01 33.84
C GLY A 159 -5.45 7.05 32.72
N GLN A 160 -5.75 8.30 33.05
CA GLN A 160 -5.72 9.41 32.09
C GLN A 160 -4.31 9.64 31.53
N PHE A 161 -3.29 9.58 32.39
CA PHE A 161 -1.89 9.71 31.96
C PHE A 161 -1.49 8.60 30.99
N ALA A 162 -1.79 7.33 31.33
CA ALA A 162 -1.48 6.19 30.47
C ALA A 162 -2.22 6.25 29.12
N LEU A 163 -3.48 6.68 29.12
CA LEU A 163 -4.26 6.88 27.91
C LEU A 163 -3.67 8.00 27.04
N ALA A 164 -3.29 9.13 27.65
CA ALA A 164 -2.68 10.25 26.93
C ALA A 164 -1.35 9.85 26.28
N PHE A 165 -0.50 9.10 26.99
CA PHE A 165 0.73 8.57 26.42
C PHE A 165 0.47 7.63 25.24
N THR A 166 -0.49 6.73 25.38
CA THR A 166 -0.88 5.81 24.29
C THR A 166 -1.34 6.59 23.06
N ALA A 167 -2.18 7.61 23.24
CA ALA A 167 -2.67 8.45 22.15
C ALA A 167 -1.54 9.21 21.44
N LEU A 168 -0.58 9.76 22.20
CA LEU A 168 0.59 10.43 21.63
C LEU A 168 1.47 9.48 20.81
N PHE A 169 1.77 8.29 21.33
CA PHE A 169 2.58 7.32 20.59
C PHE A 169 1.87 6.81 19.34
N LEU A 170 0.58 6.52 19.44
CA LEU A 170 -0.20 6.08 18.29
C LEU A 170 -0.23 7.18 17.22
N THR A 171 -0.55 8.42 17.58
CA THR A 171 -0.58 9.53 16.61
C THR A 171 0.78 9.78 15.96
N MET A 172 1.87 9.75 16.71
CA MET A 172 3.23 9.84 16.15
C MET A 172 3.56 8.69 15.20
N GLY A 173 3.15 7.47 15.56
CA GLY A 173 3.28 6.30 14.69
C GLY A 173 2.49 6.44 13.40
N LEU A 174 1.24 6.89 13.48
CA LEU A 174 0.36 7.14 12.33
C LEU A 174 0.92 8.21 11.39
N ILE A 175 1.44 9.32 11.94
CA ILE A 175 2.08 10.38 11.16
C ILE A 175 3.34 9.84 10.47
N SER A 176 4.19 9.11 11.19
CA SER A 176 5.41 8.51 10.64
C SER A 176 5.10 7.53 9.52
N MET A 177 4.05 6.71 9.67
CA MET A 177 3.58 5.82 8.62
C MET A 177 3.06 6.59 7.41
N LYS A 178 2.28 7.67 7.61
CA LYS A 178 1.75 8.49 6.52
C LYS A 178 2.86 9.16 5.71
N ILE A 179 3.94 9.61 6.36
CA ILE A 179 5.12 10.17 5.68
C ILE A 179 5.86 9.08 4.89
N MET A 180 5.94 7.85 5.40
CA MET A 180 6.59 6.75 4.69
C MET A 180 5.79 6.24 3.49
N MET A 181 4.47 6.45 3.48
CA MET A 181 3.56 6.07 2.40
C MET A 181 3.38 7.14 1.31
N ALA A 182 3.84 8.39 1.55
CA ALA A 182 3.75 9.51 0.61
C ALA A 182 5.02 9.62 -0.26
#